data_AF-A0A087TW73-F1
#
_entry.id   AF-A0A087TW73-F1
#
_cell.length_a   1.000
_cell.length_b   1.000
_cell.length_c   1.000
_cell.angle_alpha   90.00
_cell.angle_beta   90.00
_cell.angle_gamma   90.00
#
_symmetry.space_group_name_H-M   'P 1'
#
loop_
_entity.id
_entity.type
_entity.pdbx_description
1 polymer ?
#
loop_
_entity_poly.entity_id
_entity_poly.type
_entity_poly.pdbx_seq_one_letter_code
_entity_poly.pdbx_strand_id
1 'polypeptide(L)'
;MSLGYLLVLMQYDLDHQYDMLHKCIDAIKKAKSFSFQKFFNYIINVDILEEISYLTTTTGGNVNLEILSTPTFQASKQRAVTRGVNKGARDDLKQAFVNQMARCYDNLDDLFIEFIKEEHSFLLLP
;
A
#
# COMPACT_ATOMS: atom_id res chain seq x y z
N MET A 1 6.42 -6.28 -5.52
CA MET A 1 7.31 -6.09 -4.35
C MET A 1 8.19 -4.87 -4.50
N SER A 2 9.13 -4.80 -5.46
CA SER A 2 10.07 -3.67 -5.59
C SER A 2 9.40 -2.30 -5.72
N LEU A 3 8.25 -2.23 -6.39
CA LEU A 3 7.47 -1.00 -6.51
C LEU A 3 6.95 -0.47 -5.17
N GLY A 4 6.62 -1.37 -4.22
CA GLY A 4 6.21 -0.98 -2.88
C GLY A 4 7.35 -0.33 -2.09
N TYR A 5 8.55 -0.90 -2.15
CA TYR A 5 9.76 -0.29 -1.56
C TYR A 5 10.08 1.05 -2.21
N LEU A 6 9.91 1.19 -3.54
CA LEU A 6 10.08 2.46 -4.23
C LEU A 6 9.09 3.52 -3.72
N LEU A 7 7.81 3.17 -3.52
CA LEU A 7 6.83 4.10 -2.94
C LEU A 7 7.21 4.53 -1.52
N VAL A 8 7.74 3.61 -0.70
CA VAL A 8 8.24 3.95 0.65
C VAL A 8 9.35 4.97 0.56
N LEU A 9 10.36 4.76 -0.30
CA LEU A 9 11.48 5.69 -0.44
C LEU A 9 11.06 7.05 -1.01
N MET A 10 10.17 7.03 -2.00
CA MET A 10 9.70 8.22 -2.70
C MET A 10 9.00 9.21 -1.78
N GLN A 11 8.29 8.72 -0.75
CA GLN A 11 7.54 9.58 0.15
C GLN A 11 8.41 10.56 0.94
N TYR A 12 9.74 10.35 1.00
CA TYR A 12 10.68 11.26 1.65
C TYR A 12 10.76 12.63 0.98
N ASP A 13 10.61 12.66 -0.35
CA ASP A 13 10.76 13.85 -1.17
C ASP A 13 9.67 13.89 -2.26
N LEU A 14 8.43 13.62 -1.85
CA LEU A 14 7.34 13.39 -2.81
C LEU A 14 7.10 14.59 -3.73
N ASP A 15 7.28 15.81 -3.20
CA ASP A 15 7.10 17.07 -3.93
C ASP A 15 7.90 17.12 -5.24
N HIS A 16 9.07 16.49 -5.28
CA HIS A 16 9.93 16.41 -6.47
C HIS A 16 9.77 15.10 -7.24
N GLN A 17 8.95 14.17 -6.76
CA GLN A 17 8.82 12.80 -7.29
C GLN A 17 7.43 12.48 -7.85
N TYR A 18 6.52 13.45 -7.99
CA TYR A 18 5.19 13.22 -8.58
C TYR A 18 5.23 12.55 -9.96
N ASP A 19 6.19 12.91 -10.82
CA ASP A 19 6.39 12.23 -12.11
C ASP A 19 6.71 10.73 -11.95
N MET A 20 7.49 10.37 -10.93
CA MET A 20 7.80 8.98 -10.63
C MET A 20 6.59 8.27 -10.00
N LEU A 21 5.84 8.95 -9.13
CA LEU A 21 4.60 8.43 -8.57
C LEU A 21 3.62 8.07 -9.70
N HIS A 22 3.37 8.99 -10.64
CA HIS A 22 2.49 8.73 -11.78
C HIS A 22 2.93 7.52 -12.61
N LYS A 23 4.23 7.38 -12.88
CA LYS A 23 4.77 6.18 -13.55
C LYS A 23 4.53 4.90 -12.76
N CYS A 24 4.67 4.95 -11.43
CA CYS A 24 4.37 3.82 -10.55
C CYS A 24 2.89 3.46 -10.59
N ILE A 25 2.01 4.46 -10.49
CA ILE A 25 0.55 4.29 -10.56
C ILE A 25 0.14 3.70 -11.91
N ASP A 26 0.70 4.18 -13.02
CA ASP A 26 0.42 3.63 -14.36
C ASP A 26 0.91 2.18 -14.51
N ALA A 27 2.08 1.86 -13.96
CA ALA A 27 2.59 0.50 -13.93
C ALA A 27 1.64 -0.43 -13.15
N ILE A 28 1.11 0.02 -12.00
CA ILE A 28 0.12 -0.73 -11.22
C ILE A 28 -1.19 -0.89 -12.00
N LYS A 29 -1.72 0.20 -12.57
CA LYS A 29 -2.95 0.18 -13.38
C LYS A 29 -2.85 -0.81 -14.53
N LYS A 30 -1.69 -0.87 -15.20
CA LYS A 30 -1.40 -1.81 -16.28
C LYS A 30 -1.33 -3.26 -15.79
N ALA A 31 -0.73 -3.50 -14.63
CA ALA A 31 -0.63 -4.83 -14.03
C ALA A 31 -1.98 -5.36 -13.50
N LYS A 32 -2.96 -4.48 -13.24
CA LYS A 32 -4.27 -4.79 -12.63
C LYS A 32 -4.19 -5.42 -11.23
N SER A 33 -2.99 -5.50 -10.67
CA SER A 33 -2.77 -5.95 -9.31
C SER A 33 -1.59 -5.22 -8.68
N PHE A 34 -1.64 -5.05 -7.37
CA PHE A 34 -0.53 -4.56 -6.58
C PHE A 34 -0.49 -5.27 -5.23
N SER A 35 0.68 -5.83 -4.91
CA SER A 35 0.93 -6.52 -3.65
C SER A 35 2.14 -5.93 -2.97
N PHE A 36 1.91 -5.45 -1.75
CA PHE A 36 2.93 -4.95 -0.85
C PHE A 36 2.41 -5.07 0.57
N GLN A 37 2.74 -6.19 1.23
CA GLN A 37 2.26 -6.51 2.57
C GLN A 37 2.64 -5.42 3.59
N LYS A 38 3.78 -4.75 3.41
CA LYS A 38 4.29 -3.73 4.33
C LYS A 38 3.70 -2.34 4.09
N PHE A 39 2.68 -2.22 3.24
CA PHE A 39 2.09 -0.94 2.85
C PHE A 39 1.64 -0.11 4.05
N PHE A 40 0.82 -0.67 4.93
CA PHE A 40 0.32 0.02 6.12
C PHE A 40 1.37 0.17 7.24
N ASN A 41 2.53 -0.49 7.11
CA ASN A 41 3.62 -0.29 8.06
C ASN A 41 4.33 1.04 7.77
N TYR A 42 4.62 1.32 6.49
CA TYR A 42 5.57 2.38 6.11
C TYR A 42 5.01 3.48 5.19
N ILE A 43 3.83 3.34 4.58
CA ILE A 43 3.26 4.42 3.74
C ILE A 43 2.32 5.26 4.58
N ILE A 44 2.72 6.49 4.90
CA ILE A 44 1.90 7.43 5.69
C ILE A 44 1.54 8.71 4.93
N ASN A 45 2.20 8.96 3.79
CA ASN A 45 1.93 10.14 2.97
C ASN A 45 0.52 10.08 2.34
N VAL A 46 -0.26 11.15 2.54
CA VAL A 46 -1.68 11.21 2.18
C VAL A 46 -1.89 11.10 0.67
N ASP A 47 -1.07 11.76 -0.16
CA ASP A 47 -1.22 11.72 -1.62
C ASP A 47 -1.01 10.30 -2.16
N ILE A 48 -0.01 9.58 -1.63
CA ILE A 48 0.22 8.18 -2.00
C ILE A 48 -0.95 7.30 -1.55
N LEU A 49 -1.45 7.50 -0.32
CA LEU A 49 -2.60 6.75 0.19
C LEU A 49 -3.85 6.99 -0.68
N GLU A 50 -4.10 8.24 -1.07
CA GLU A 50 -5.23 8.61 -1.92
C GLU A 50 -5.13 7.96 -3.30
N GLU A 51 -3.99 8.13 -3.99
CA GLU A 51 -3.76 7.54 -5.32
C GLU A 51 -3.94 6.03 -5.31
N ILE A 52 -3.35 5.33 -4.33
CA ILE A 52 -3.46 3.87 -4.24
C ILE A 52 -4.90 3.46 -3.90
N SER A 53 -5.60 4.19 -3.02
CA SER A 53 -6.99 3.89 -2.69
C SER A 53 -7.91 4.06 -3.92
N TYR A 54 -7.66 5.09 -4.74
CA TYR A 54 -8.42 5.39 -5.94
C TYR A 54 -8.35 4.25 -6.97
N LEU A 55 -7.22 3.54 -7.07
CA LEU A 55 -7.02 2.42 -7.98
C LEU A 55 -8.06 1.29 -7.81
N THR A 56 -8.64 1.14 -6.63
CA THR A 56 -9.66 0.12 -6.34
C THR A 56 -11.03 0.45 -6.95
N THR A 57 -11.25 1.71 -7.34
CA THR A 57 -12.52 2.18 -7.90
C THR A 57 -12.66 1.76 -9.36
N THR A 58 -13.89 1.80 -9.87
CA THR A 58 -14.17 1.51 -11.28
C THR A 58 -13.51 2.52 -12.22
N THR A 59 -13.45 3.78 -11.82
CA THR A 59 -12.80 4.87 -12.59
C THR A 59 -11.27 4.82 -12.47
N GLY A 60 -10.75 4.42 -11.31
CA GLY A 60 -9.30 4.29 -11.08
C GLY A 60 -8.64 3.05 -11.66
N GLY A 61 -9.41 2.15 -12.30
CA GLY A 61 -8.89 1.01 -13.05
C GLY A 61 -9.22 -0.36 -12.47
N ASN A 62 -9.97 -0.42 -11.36
CA ASN A 62 -10.43 -1.64 -10.68
C ASN A 62 -9.28 -2.61 -10.39
N VAL A 63 -8.18 -2.07 -9.85
CA VAL A 63 -6.96 -2.81 -9.50
C VAL A 63 -7.21 -3.66 -8.25
N ASN A 64 -6.73 -4.91 -8.27
CA ASN A 64 -6.73 -5.77 -7.10
C ASN A 64 -5.55 -5.42 -6.16
N LEU A 65 -5.86 -4.92 -4.95
CA LEU A 65 -4.84 -4.60 -3.95
C LEU A 65 -4.70 -5.71 -2.91
N GLU A 66 -3.48 -6.24 -2.79
CA GLU A 66 -3.08 -7.25 -1.82
C GLU A 66 -2.07 -6.64 -0.82
N ILE A 67 -2.54 -5.63 -0.09
CA ILE A 67 -1.72 -4.78 0.80
C ILE A 67 -2.01 -4.94 2.29
N LEU A 68 -3.06 -5.68 2.64
CA LEU A 68 -3.43 -5.96 4.03
C LEU A 68 -2.54 -7.08 4.57
N SER A 69 -1.56 -6.72 5.40
CA SER A 69 -0.81 -7.68 6.21
C SER A 69 -1.60 -8.06 7.44
N THR A 70 -2.20 -9.25 7.47
CA THR A 70 -2.44 -9.92 8.75
C THR A 70 -2.65 -11.43 8.61
N PRO A 71 -2.15 -12.25 9.55
CA PRO A 71 -2.58 -13.65 9.71
C PRO A 71 -4.09 -13.79 9.92
N THR A 72 -4.80 -12.77 10.45
CA THR A 72 -6.28 -12.76 10.58
C THR A 72 -7.00 -12.69 9.23
N PHE A 73 -6.40 -12.12 8.18
CA PHE A 73 -6.96 -12.10 6.83
C PHE A 73 -6.82 -13.44 6.09
N GLN A 74 -5.78 -14.22 6.41
CA GLN A 74 -5.63 -15.57 5.86
C GLN A 74 -6.59 -16.57 6.53
N ALA A 75 -6.90 -16.37 7.82
CA ALA A 75 -7.91 -17.16 8.52
C ALA A 75 -9.33 -16.96 7.96
N SER A 76 -9.66 -15.76 7.45
CA SER A 76 -10.94 -15.49 6.78
C SER A 76 -10.99 -15.97 5.32
N LYS A 77 -9.85 -16.02 4.61
CA LYS A 77 -9.76 -16.65 3.27
C LYS A 77 -9.95 -18.18 3.31
N GLN A 78 -9.52 -18.87 4.37
CA GLN A 78 -9.62 -20.33 4.44
C GLN A 78 -11.01 -20.89 4.83
N ARG A 79 -11.96 -20.05 5.29
CA ARG A 79 -13.27 -20.53 5.78
C ARG A 79 -14.50 -20.05 5.02
N ALA A 80 -14.38 -19.21 4.00
CA ALA A 80 -15.54 -18.50 3.51
C ALA A 80 -15.91 -18.86 2.06
N VAL A 81 -16.71 -19.91 1.95
CA VAL A 81 -17.42 -20.34 0.74
C VAL A 81 -18.50 -19.31 0.38
N THR A 82 -18.30 -18.68 -0.78
CA THR A 82 -19.24 -18.01 -1.71
C THR A 82 -20.35 -17.08 -1.16
N ARG A 83 -20.27 -15.81 -1.60
CA ARG A 83 -21.32 -14.74 -1.57
C ARG A 83 -21.50 -13.99 -0.23
N GLY A 84 -20.51 -13.16 0.12
CA GLY A 84 -20.61 -12.16 1.20
C GLY A 84 -19.27 -11.53 1.60
N VAL A 85 -18.18 -12.28 1.40
CA VAL A 85 -16.81 -11.95 1.82
C VAL A 85 -16.22 -10.74 1.11
N ASN A 86 -16.53 -10.55 -0.18
CA ASN A 86 -15.94 -9.47 -0.97
C ASN A 86 -16.39 -8.07 -0.53
N LYS A 87 -17.56 -7.95 0.11
CA LYS A 87 -18.01 -6.68 0.68
C LYS A 87 -17.23 -6.37 1.95
N GLY A 88 -17.12 -7.33 2.86
CA GLY A 88 -16.32 -7.20 4.10
C GLY A 88 -14.88 -6.82 3.81
N ALA A 89 -14.21 -7.52 2.89
CA ALA A 89 -12.82 -7.22 2.54
C ALA A 89 -12.62 -5.80 1.95
N ARG A 90 -13.60 -5.27 1.22
CA ARG A 90 -13.55 -3.89 0.70
C ARG A 90 -13.76 -2.86 1.79
N ASP A 91 -14.67 -3.14 2.73
CA ASP A 91 -14.94 -2.24 3.85
C ASP A 91 -13.75 -2.24 4.83
N ASP A 92 -13.13 -3.39 5.08
CA ASP A 92 -11.90 -3.51 5.87
C ASP A 92 -10.73 -2.76 5.23
N LEU A 93 -10.58 -2.87 3.90
CA LEU A 93 -9.54 -2.15 3.17
C LEU A 93 -9.72 -0.63 3.31
N LYS A 94 -10.96 -0.13 3.16
CA LYS A 94 -11.28 1.29 3.37
C LYS A 94 -10.96 1.70 4.80
N GLN A 95 -11.34 0.90 5.79
CA GLN A 95 -11.04 1.19 7.19
C GLN A 95 -9.54 1.23 7.46
N ALA A 96 -8.76 0.33 6.83
CA ALA A 96 -7.31 0.34 6.94
C ALA A 96 -6.71 1.65 6.38
N PHE A 97 -7.19 2.16 5.25
CA PHE A 97 -6.78 3.47 4.73
C PHE A 97 -7.13 4.62 5.68
N VAL A 98 -8.35 4.64 6.23
CA VAL A 98 -8.77 5.67 7.19
C VAL A 98 -7.90 5.63 8.45
N ASN A 99 -7.63 4.43 8.98
CA ASN A 99 -6.75 4.29 10.13
C ASN A 99 -5.32 4.72 9.81
N GLN A 100 -4.83 4.42 8.61
CA GLN A 100 -3.49 4.82 8.18
C GLN A 100 -3.36 6.33 8.02
N MET A 101 -4.40 7.03 7.55
CA MET A 101 -4.40 8.48 7.47
C MET A 101 -4.21 9.15 8.84
N ALA A 102 -4.55 8.50 9.96
CA ALA A 102 -4.27 9.04 11.29
C ALA A 102 -2.76 9.16 11.59
N ARG A 103 -1.91 8.45 10.83
CA ARG A 103 -0.45 8.45 10.94
C ARG A 103 0.22 9.50 10.05
N CYS A 104 -0.53 10.34 9.32
CA CYS A 104 0.06 11.28 8.36
C CYS A 104 0.96 12.36 8.99
N TYR A 105 0.89 12.53 10.31
CA TYR A 105 1.73 13.45 11.08
C TYR A 105 2.84 12.73 11.87
N ASP A 106 2.98 11.41 11.73
CA ASP A 106 4.08 10.67 12.33
C ASP A 106 5.43 11.20 11.78
N ASN A 107 6.50 11.08 12.58
CA ASN A 107 7.81 11.51 12.15
C ASN A 107 8.34 10.61 11.01
N LEU A 108 8.61 11.20 9.86
CA LEU A 108 9.03 10.46 8.68
C LEU A 108 10.47 9.93 8.79
N ASP A 109 11.37 10.66 9.44
CA ASP A 109 12.75 10.21 9.65
C ASP A 109 12.80 8.95 10.52
N ASP A 110 12.03 8.92 11.61
CA ASP A 110 11.92 7.76 12.50
C ASP A 110 11.38 6.53 11.75
N LEU A 111 10.35 6.74 10.93
CA LEU A 111 9.76 5.71 10.08
C LEU A 111 10.77 5.14 9.08
N PHE A 112 11.57 6.00 8.46
CA PHE A 112 12.61 5.59 7.51
C PHE A 112 13.76 4.87 8.20
N ILE A 113 14.15 5.30 9.40
CA ILE A 113 15.15 4.62 10.21
C ILE A 113 14.67 3.19 10.54
N GLU A 114 13.41 3.03 10.96
CA GLU A 114 12.80 1.71 11.20
C GLU A 114 12.77 0.87 9.93
N PHE A 115 12.26 1.43 8.83
CA PHE A 115 12.23 0.77 7.53
C PHE A 115 13.60 0.29 7.08
N ILE A 116 14.63 1.13 7.13
CA ILE A 116 16.00 0.75 6.74
C ILE A 116 16.51 -0.35 7.66
N LYS A 117 16.31 -0.26 8.98
CA LYS A 117 16.76 -1.29 9.92
C LYS A 117 16.12 -2.65 9.63
N GLU A 118 14.82 -2.68 9.41
CA GLU A 118 14.06 -3.92 9.20
C GLU A 118 14.28 -4.50 7.79
N GLU A 119 14.48 -3.63 6.79
CA GLU A 119 14.43 -4.01 5.37
C GLU A 119 15.78 -3.93 4.64
N HIS A 120 16.87 -3.54 5.31
CA HIS A 120 18.19 -3.36 4.68
C HIS A 120 18.63 -4.56 3.82
N SER A 121 18.36 -5.79 4.26
CA SER A 121 18.71 -7.01 3.53
C SER A 121 18.07 -7.08 2.14
N PHE A 122 16.83 -6.59 2.00
CA PHE A 122 16.11 -6.58 0.73
C PHE A 122 16.43 -5.35 -0.12
N LEU A 123 16.91 -4.26 0.50
CA LEU A 123 17.32 -3.05 -0.21
C LEU A 123 18.72 -3.18 -0.83
N LEU A 124 19.61 -3.96 -0.20
CA LEU A 124 21.04 -4.00 -0.53
C LEU A 124 21.48 -5.25 -1.31
N LEU A 125 20.59 -6.22 -1.52
CA LEU A 125 20.88 -7.42 -2.31
C LEU A 125 20.34 -7.29 -3.75
N PRO A 126 21.19 -7.51 -4.78
CA PRO A 126 20.81 -7.45 -6.19
C PRO A 126 19.90 -8.60 -6.66
#